data_AF-A0A2L0BW65-F1
#
_entry.id   AF-A0A2L0BW65-F1
#
_cell.length_a   1.000
_cell.length_b   1.000
_cell.length_c   1.000
_cell.angle_alpha   90.00
_cell.angle_beta   90.00
_cell.angle_gamma   90.00
#
_symmetry.space_group_name_H-M   'P 1'
#
loop_
_entity.id
_entity.type
_entity.pdbx_description
1 polymer ?
#
loop_
_entity_poly.entity_id
_entity_poly.type
_entity_poly.pdbx_seq_one_letter_code
_entity_poly.pdbx_strand_id
1 'polypeptide(L)'
;VLDLQDDVNPGEANIKLKAANSHKGPYDFENVQHVQELKDHDGPIWCMKFSCCGRLLATAGQDRILRIWILKDALKNFQDMKSKYNSDKVSPTPSQESLVSHHSFDNKQQQQQQNFSEETDEKWIFMPNPFCTYSGHTSDLLDISWSKSYFILSSSMDKTVRLWHISRKECLCCF
;
A
#
# COMPACT_ATOMS: atom_id res chain seq x y z
N VAL A 1 -12.19 27.28 -2.14
CA VAL A 1 -10.86 26.76 -1.73
C VAL A 1 -10.98 26.59 -0.24
N LEU A 2 -10.80 25.36 0.25
CA LEU A 2 -10.82 25.04 1.68
C LEU A 2 -9.37 24.91 2.13
N ASP A 3 -9.01 25.59 3.23
CA ASP A 3 -7.73 25.37 3.88
C ASP A 3 -7.85 24.09 4.73
N LEU A 4 -6.93 23.15 4.54
CA LEU A 4 -6.89 21.93 5.34
C LEU A 4 -6.07 22.19 6.60
N GLN A 5 -6.56 21.65 7.71
CA GLN A 5 -5.76 21.57 8.92
C GLN A 5 -4.69 20.48 8.72
N ASP A 6 -3.42 20.86 8.87
CA ASP A 6 -2.29 19.94 8.79
C ASP A 6 -1.85 19.55 10.20
N ASP A 7 -2.26 18.35 10.64
CA ASP A 7 -1.86 17.81 11.93
C ASP A 7 -0.53 17.03 11.84
N VAL A 8 0.02 16.84 10.64
CA VAL A 8 1.27 16.11 10.41
C VAL A 8 2.46 17.06 10.41
N ASN A 9 2.37 18.19 9.67
CA ASN A 9 3.44 19.19 9.57
C ASN A 9 2.90 20.61 9.86
N PRO A 10 2.51 20.92 11.11
CA PRO A 10 1.89 22.19 11.45
C PRO A 10 2.84 23.38 11.15
N GLY A 11 2.45 24.21 10.17
CA GLY A 11 3.13 25.48 9.84
C GLY A 11 4.11 25.44 8.66
N GLU A 12 4.41 24.27 8.08
CA GLU A 12 5.33 24.18 6.93
C GLU A 12 4.64 24.46 5.59
N ALA A 13 3.37 24.06 5.44
CA ALA A 13 2.62 24.26 4.19
C ALA A 13 1.12 24.45 4.45
N ASN A 14 0.51 25.45 3.79
CA ASN A 14 -0.94 25.56 3.72
C ASN A 14 -1.45 24.61 2.63
N ILE A 15 -2.04 23.48 3.00
CA ILE A 15 -2.66 22.56 2.04
C ILE A 15 -4.02 23.13 1.65
N LYS A 16 -4.17 23.51 0.37
CA LYS A 16 -5.39 24.12 -0.18
C LYS A 16 -6.14 23.15 -1.06
N LEU A 17 -7.39 22.86 -0.71
CA LEU A 17 -8.26 22.02 -1.52
C LEU A 17 -9.15 22.90 -2.42
N LYS A 18 -9.10 22.67 -3.73
CA LYS A 18 -9.92 23.37 -4.72
C LYS A 18 -10.73 22.34 -5.50
N ALA A 19 -12.06 22.47 -5.44
CA ALA A 19 -12.95 21.65 -6.27
C ALA A 19 -12.76 21.99 -7.75
N ALA A 20 -12.70 20.96 -8.60
CA ALA A 20 -12.47 21.12 -10.04
C ALA A 20 -13.68 21.75 -10.78
N ASN A 21 -14.90 21.59 -10.26
CA ASN A 21 -16.11 22.15 -10.88
C ASN A 21 -16.80 23.20 -10.00
N SER A 22 -17.22 24.29 -10.64
CA SER A 22 -17.93 25.45 -10.07
C SER A 22 -19.38 25.17 -9.66
N HIS A 23 -19.80 23.91 -9.57
CA HIS A 23 -21.11 23.59 -9.01
C HIS A 23 -20.99 23.65 -7.49
N LYS A 24 -21.44 24.79 -6.94
CA LYS A 24 -21.63 25.06 -5.52
C LYS A 24 -22.75 24.13 -4.97
N GLY A 25 -22.46 22.85 -4.88
CA GLY A 25 -23.24 21.94 -4.03
C GLY A 25 -22.82 22.11 -2.56
N PRO A 26 -23.66 21.73 -1.59
CA PRO A 26 -23.22 21.64 -0.21
C PRO A 26 -22.01 20.70 -0.16
N TYR A 27 -20.91 21.19 0.40
CA TYR A 27 -19.72 20.39 0.61
C TYR A 27 -19.98 19.55 1.87
N ASP A 28 -20.28 18.26 1.74
CA ASP A 28 -20.49 17.34 2.88
C ASP A 28 -19.18 16.99 3.63
N PHE A 29 -18.17 17.87 3.58
CA PHE A 29 -16.86 17.68 4.19
C PHE A 29 -16.56 18.82 5.15
N GLU A 30 -17.11 18.75 6.36
CA GLU A 30 -17.01 19.85 7.32
C GLU A 30 -15.68 19.90 8.10
N ASN A 31 -14.79 18.90 8.00
CA ASN A 31 -13.51 18.86 8.72
C ASN A 31 -12.43 18.05 7.98
N VAL A 32 -11.96 18.54 6.83
CA VAL A 32 -10.88 17.84 6.11
C VAL A 32 -9.54 18.15 6.77
N GLN A 33 -8.85 17.10 7.20
CA GLN A 33 -7.58 17.20 7.92
C GLN A 33 -6.55 16.29 7.25
N HIS A 34 -5.30 16.75 7.19
CA HIS A 34 -4.17 15.90 6.87
C HIS A 34 -3.74 15.19 8.17
N VAL A 35 -4.00 13.89 8.23
CA VAL A 35 -3.83 13.09 9.47
C VAL A 35 -2.63 12.16 9.44
N GLN A 36 -2.13 11.80 8.26
CA GLN A 36 -1.05 10.85 8.11
C GLN A 36 -0.38 10.98 6.74
N GLU A 37 0.94 10.85 6.72
CA GLU A 37 1.76 10.78 5.51
C GLU A 37 2.44 9.41 5.41
N LEU A 38 2.29 8.71 4.29
CA LEU A 38 2.87 7.39 4.05
C LEU A 38 4.17 7.52 3.24
N LYS A 39 5.28 7.71 3.94
CA LYS A 39 6.62 7.96 3.35
C LYS A 39 7.37 6.65 3.15
N ASP A 40 7.29 6.08 1.95
CA ASP A 40 8.13 4.92 1.60
C ASP A 40 8.43 4.77 0.10
N HIS A 41 7.67 5.44 -0.78
CA HIS A 41 7.95 5.45 -2.22
C HIS A 41 9.12 6.39 -2.58
N ASP A 42 9.95 5.96 -3.53
CA ASP A 42 11.01 6.78 -4.12
C ASP A 42 10.61 7.27 -5.52
N GLY A 43 9.95 8.43 -5.55
CA GLY A 43 9.43 9.03 -6.77
C GLY A 43 7.90 9.04 -6.85
N PRO A 44 7.34 9.49 -7.99
CA PRO A 44 5.91 9.67 -8.15
C PRO A 44 5.15 8.35 -8.07
N ILE A 45 3.98 8.42 -7.43
CA ILE A 45 2.99 7.35 -7.39
C ILE A 45 2.05 7.54 -8.57
N TRP A 46 2.02 6.58 -9.49
CA TRP A 46 1.19 6.63 -10.70
C TRP A 46 -0.21 6.07 -10.46
N CYS A 47 -0.34 5.10 -9.54
CA CYS A 47 -1.61 4.45 -9.25
C CYS A 47 -1.79 4.16 -7.75
N MET A 48 -3.01 4.38 -7.28
CA MET A 48 -3.46 4.05 -5.92
C MET A 48 -4.85 3.42 -5.99
N LYS A 49 -5.05 2.25 -5.36
CA LYS A 49 -6.33 1.54 -5.36
C LYS A 49 -6.60 0.87 -4.02
N PHE A 50 -7.76 1.15 -3.43
CA PHE A 50 -8.26 0.36 -2.31
C PHE A 50 -8.63 -1.06 -2.76
N SER A 51 -8.43 -2.02 -1.86
CA SER A 51 -8.99 -3.36 -2.02
C SER A 51 -10.52 -3.31 -1.94
N CYS A 52 -11.19 -4.35 -2.42
CA CYS A 52 -12.66 -4.41 -2.42
C CYS A 52 -13.29 -4.31 -1.02
N CYS A 53 -12.54 -4.64 0.04
CA CYS A 53 -13.01 -4.52 1.42
C CYS A 53 -12.67 -3.17 2.08
N GLY A 54 -11.95 -2.28 1.38
CA GLY A 54 -11.58 -0.95 1.89
C GLY A 54 -10.48 -0.94 2.97
N ARG A 55 -10.00 -2.12 3.40
CA ARG A 55 -9.03 -2.25 4.51
C ARG A 55 -7.57 -2.24 4.08
N LEU A 56 -7.32 -2.36 2.78
CA LEU A 56 -5.98 -2.36 2.20
C LEU A 56 -5.93 -1.30 1.10
N LEU A 57 -4.80 -0.62 0.99
CA LEU A 57 -4.53 0.33 -0.08
C LEU A 57 -3.28 -0.14 -0.83
N ALA A 58 -3.39 -0.37 -2.13
CA ALA A 58 -2.24 -0.60 -2.99
C ALA A 58 -1.75 0.73 -3.57
N THR A 59 -0.43 0.92 -3.57
CA THR A 59 0.24 2.07 -4.20
C THR A 59 1.40 1.57 -5.06
N ALA A 60 1.56 2.17 -6.24
CA ALA A 60 2.64 1.83 -7.16
C ALA A 60 3.01 3.02 -8.07
N GLY A 61 4.26 3.06 -8.52
CA GLY A 61 4.75 4.13 -9.37
C GLY A 61 6.16 3.92 -9.90
N GLN A 62 6.93 5.01 -9.93
CA GLN A 62 8.25 5.07 -10.57
C GLN A 62 9.32 4.20 -9.90
N ASP A 63 9.25 3.99 -8.58
CA ASP A 63 10.21 3.16 -7.85
C ASP A 63 10.14 1.66 -8.17
N ARG A 64 9.16 1.25 -8.99
CA ARG A 64 8.94 -0.12 -9.47
C ARG A 64 8.49 -1.08 -8.36
N ILE A 65 8.08 -0.54 -7.23
CA ILE A 65 7.68 -1.31 -6.06
C ILE A 65 6.17 -1.16 -5.85
N LEU A 66 5.47 -2.29 -5.74
CA LEU A 66 4.08 -2.31 -5.31
C LEU A 66 4.04 -2.44 -3.79
N ARG A 67 3.48 -1.43 -3.11
CA ARG A 67 3.27 -1.45 -1.64
C ARG A 67 1.81 -1.62 -1.31
N ILE A 68 1.54 -2.45 -0.30
CA ILE A 68 0.21 -2.66 0.26
C ILE A 68 0.19 -2.11 1.68
N TRP A 69 -0.61 -1.09 1.91
CA TRP A 69 -0.85 -0.49 3.22
C TRP A 69 -2.10 -1.09 3.85
N ILE A 70 -2.13 -1.16 5.16
CA ILE A 70 -3.22 -1.76 5.93
C ILE A 70 -3.74 -0.80 6.99
N LEU A 71 -5.06 -0.79 7.19
CA LEU A 71 -5.67 -0.06 8.30
C LEU A 71 -5.27 -0.67 9.65
N LYS A 72 -5.08 0.17 10.67
CA LYS A 72 -4.68 -0.28 12.01
C LYS A 72 -5.66 -1.31 12.60
N ASP A 73 -6.97 -1.07 12.45
CA ASP A 73 -8.04 -1.94 12.94
C ASP A 73 -8.10 -3.31 12.22
N ALA A 74 -7.58 -3.38 11.01
CA ALA A 74 -7.58 -4.57 10.18
C ALA A 74 -6.33 -5.44 10.39
N LEU A 75 -5.23 -4.88 10.91
CA LEU A 75 -3.92 -5.52 10.95
C LEU A 75 -3.95 -6.94 11.50
N LYS A 76 -4.53 -7.11 12.70
CA LYS A 76 -4.59 -8.41 13.39
C LYS A 76 -5.25 -9.49 12.53
N ASN A 77 -6.38 -9.17 11.90
CA ASN A 77 -7.13 -10.11 11.07
C ASN A 77 -6.31 -10.62 9.88
N PHE A 78 -5.51 -9.75 9.25
CA PHE A 78 -4.69 -10.10 8.09
C PHE A 78 -3.38 -10.78 8.48
N GLN A 79 -2.79 -10.45 9.64
CA GLN A 79 -1.63 -11.18 10.18
C GLN A 79 -1.98 -12.64 10.52
N ASP A 80 -3.14 -12.88 11.13
CA ASP A 80 -3.63 -14.22 11.43
C ASP A 80 -3.84 -15.04 10.14
N MET A 81 -4.44 -14.40 9.11
CA MET A 81 -4.65 -15.02 7.81
C MET A 81 -3.34 -15.39 7.11
N LYS A 82 -2.32 -14.51 7.14
CA LYS A 82 -0.99 -14.77 6.57
C LYS A 82 -0.26 -15.89 7.31
N SER A 83 -0.38 -15.94 8.63
CA SER A 83 0.23 -16.99 9.47
C SER A 83 -0.34 -18.37 9.16
N LYS A 84 -1.68 -18.48 9.07
CA LYS A 84 -2.37 -19.72 8.71
C LYS A 84 -2.00 -20.22 7.31
N TYR A 85 -1.88 -19.30 6.35
CA TYR A 85 -1.53 -19.68 4.98
C TYR A 85 -0.08 -20.19 4.86
N ASN A 86 0.84 -19.69 5.70
CA ASN A 86 2.24 -20.13 5.70
C ASN A 86 2.47 -21.42 6.52
N SER A 87 1.63 -21.73 7.52
CA SER A 87 1.68 -23.01 8.23
C SER A 87 1.25 -24.17 7.34
N ASP A 88 0.27 -23.91 6.47
CA ASP A 88 -0.22 -24.87 5.49
C ASP A 88 0.69 -24.79 4.25
N LYS A 89 1.78 -25.58 4.21
CA LYS A 89 2.73 -25.65 3.07
C LYS A 89 2.11 -26.22 1.78
N VAL A 90 1.04 -25.62 1.26
CA VAL A 90 0.37 -25.99 0.02
C VAL A 90 0.67 -24.94 -1.05
N SER A 91 1.84 -25.08 -1.68
CA SER A 91 2.05 -24.51 -3.01
C SER A 91 1.72 -25.55 -4.06
N PRO A 92 0.66 -25.37 -4.87
CA PRO A 92 0.59 -26.05 -6.14
C PRO A 92 1.59 -25.35 -7.08
N THR A 93 2.75 -25.99 -7.29
CA THR A 93 3.81 -25.62 -8.24
C THR A 93 4.58 -24.31 -7.96
N PRO A 94 5.89 -24.37 -7.66
CA PRO A 94 6.77 -23.21 -7.75
C PRO A 94 6.94 -22.85 -9.23
N SER A 95 6.50 -21.66 -9.65
CA SER A 95 6.92 -21.10 -10.94
C SER A 95 8.41 -20.71 -10.84
N GLN A 96 9.15 -20.83 -11.95
CA GLN A 96 10.59 -20.52 -11.98
C GLN A 96 10.91 -19.06 -11.56
N GLU A 97 9.92 -18.16 -11.62
CA GLU A 97 10.05 -16.77 -11.17
C GLU A 97 10.10 -16.59 -9.65
N SER A 98 9.63 -17.57 -8.88
CA SER A 98 9.68 -17.51 -7.40
C SER A 98 11.11 -17.37 -6.88
N LEU A 99 12.12 -17.78 -7.67
CA LEU A 99 13.53 -17.70 -7.30
C LEU A 99 14.13 -16.30 -7.44
N VAL A 100 13.58 -15.44 -8.29
CA VAL A 100 14.14 -14.11 -8.60
C VAL A 100 13.66 -13.04 -7.61
N SER A 101 12.52 -13.27 -6.95
CA SER A 101 11.95 -12.36 -5.94
C SER A 101 12.59 -12.47 -4.54
N HIS A 102 13.66 -13.25 -4.36
CA HIS A 102 14.31 -13.45 -3.07
C HIS A 102 15.28 -12.34 -2.64
N HIS A 103 15.41 -11.23 -3.38
CA HIS A 103 16.14 -10.05 -2.91
C HIS A 103 15.31 -9.29 -1.86
N SER A 104 15.14 -9.88 -0.67
CA SER A 104 14.44 -9.27 0.44
C SER A 104 15.37 -8.38 1.26
N PHE A 105 15.09 -7.08 1.26
CA PHE A 105 15.58 -6.10 2.24
C PHE A 105 14.98 -6.30 3.65
N ASP A 106 14.45 -7.49 3.95
CA ASP A 106 13.34 -7.65 4.89
C ASP A 106 13.73 -8.24 6.26
N ASN A 107 15.02 -8.53 6.48
CA ASN A 107 15.49 -8.97 7.80
C ASN A 107 15.47 -7.85 8.86
N LYS A 108 15.17 -6.59 8.49
CA LYS A 108 15.07 -5.46 9.44
C LYS A 108 13.65 -5.08 9.84
N GLN A 109 12.61 -5.41 9.05
CA GLN A 109 11.24 -4.91 9.32
C GLN A 109 10.49 -5.71 10.39
N GLN A 110 10.78 -7.00 10.57
CA GLN A 110 10.16 -7.79 11.65
C GLN A 110 10.64 -7.39 13.05
N GLN A 111 11.79 -6.74 13.20
CA GLN A 111 12.29 -6.24 14.49
C GLN A 111 11.90 -4.79 14.80
N GLN A 112 11.39 -4.01 13.82
CA GLN A 112 11.04 -2.60 14.03
C GLN A 112 9.56 -2.37 14.43
N GLN A 113 8.73 -3.42 14.52
CA GLN A 113 7.33 -3.27 14.92
C GLN A 113 7.12 -3.01 16.43
N GLN A 114 8.17 -2.93 17.25
CA GLN A 114 8.04 -2.76 18.71
C GLN A 114 8.52 -1.43 19.30
N ASN A 115 8.95 -0.46 18.48
CA ASN A 115 9.43 0.85 19.00
C ASN A 115 8.78 2.03 18.26
N PHE A 116 7.45 2.14 18.28
CA PHE A 116 6.76 3.37 17.87
C PHE A 116 6.27 4.12 19.11
N SER A 117 6.58 5.42 19.17
CA SER A 117 6.20 6.32 20.27
C SER A 117 4.70 6.60 20.24
N GLU A 118 4.01 6.32 21.35
CA GLU A 118 2.55 6.29 21.48
C GLU A 118 1.86 7.66 21.24
N GLU A 119 2.55 8.79 21.42
CA GLU A 119 1.91 10.13 21.44
C GLU A 119 1.47 10.67 20.06
N THR A 120 2.11 10.26 18.97
CA THR A 120 1.74 10.70 17.60
C THR A 120 0.77 9.73 16.90
N ASP A 121 0.38 8.65 17.59
CA ASP A 121 -0.13 7.43 16.97
C ASP A 121 -1.67 7.31 17.02
N GLU A 122 -2.36 8.05 17.89
CA GLU A 122 -3.80 7.90 18.09
C GLU A 122 -4.63 8.26 16.85
N LYS A 123 -4.14 9.16 15.99
CA LYS A 123 -4.91 9.70 14.86
C LYS A 123 -4.64 8.99 13.53
N TRP A 124 -3.57 8.21 13.44
CA TRP A 124 -3.20 7.52 12.20
C TRP A 124 -4.16 6.39 11.86
N ILE A 125 -4.57 6.35 10.61
CA ILE A 125 -5.58 5.40 10.12
C ILE A 125 -4.90 4.13 9.57
N PHE A 126 -3.75 4.30 8.91
CA PHE A 126 -2.95 3.21 8.38
C PHE A 126 -1.81 2.86 9.34
N MET A 127 -1.32 1.63 9.22
CA MET A 127 -0.01 1.29 9.77
C MET A 127 1.08 2.11 9.08
N PRO A 128 2.07 2.66 9.82
CA PRO A 128 3.12 3.50 9.25
C PRO A 128 4.03 2.75 8.28
N ASN A 129 4.14 1.44 8.41
CA ASN A 129 4.90 0.58 7.53
C ASN A 129 3.96 -0.23 6.61
N PRO A 130 4.36 -0.50 5.36
CA PRO A 130 3.56 -1.31 4.45
C PRO A 130 3.41 -2.75 4.98
N PHE A 131 2.24 -3.33 4.79
CA PHE A 131 1.93 -4.71 5.11
C PHE A 131 2.61 -5.71 4.17
N CYS A 132 2.72 -5.35 2.89
CA CYS A 132 3.44 -6.12 1.87
C CYS A 132 4.16 -5.18 0.89
N THR A 133 5.31 -5.63 0.42
CA THR A 133 6.11 -4.94 -0.59
C THR A 133 6.52 -5.95 -1.65
N TYR A 134 6.18 -5.67 -2.90
CA TYR A 134 6.46 -6.54 -4.03
C TYR A 134 7.45 -5.86 -4.99
N SER A 135 8.47 -6.63 -5.36
CA SER A 135 9.51 -6.22 -6.30
C SER A 135 9.66 -7.29 -7.38
N GLY A 136 10.08 -6.88 -8.58
CA GLY A 136 10.27 -7.77 -9.72
C GLY A 136 9.99 -7.12 -11.07
N HIS A 137 9.20 -6.03 -11.09
CA HIS A 137 9.12 -5.17 -12.27
C HIS A 137 10.44 -4.44 -12.47
N THR A 138 10.82 -4.25 -13.74
CA THR A 138 12.09 -3.61 -14.11
C THR A 138 11.93 -2.15 -14.56
N SER A 139 10.68 -1.70 -14.70
CA SER A 139 10.30 -0.33 -15.03
C SER A 139 9.05 0.10 -14.26
N ASP A 140 8.68 1.38 -14.34
CA ASP A 140 7.53 2.00 -13.68
C ASP A 140 6.26 1.15 -13.69
N LEU A 141 5.59 1.07 -12.55
CA LEU A 141 4.26 0.46 -12.46
C LEU A 141 3.21 1.49 -12.81
N LEU A 142 2.34 1.15 -13.76
CA LEU A 142 1.38 2.08 -14.35
C LEU A 142 -0.01 1.93 -13.76
N ASP A 143 -0.45 0.70 -13.49
CA ASP A 143 -1.77 0.44 -12.94
C ASP A 143 -1.79 -0.79 -12.03
N ILE A 144 -2.81 -0.86 -11.18
CA ILE A 144 -3.05 -1.92 -10.21
C ILE A 144 -4.52 -2.35 -10.30
N SER A 145 -4.76 -3.65 -10.27
CA SER A 145 -6.12 -4.20 -10.16
C SER A 145 -6.23 -5.23 -9.04
N TRP A 146 -7.22 -5.04 -8.17
CA TRP A 146 -7.56 -5.97 -7.10
C TRP A 146 -8.61 -6.98 -7.55
N SER A 147 -8.48 -8.21 -7.06
CA SER A 147 -9.57 -9.18 -7.01
C SER A 147 -10.28 -9.16 -5.65
N LYS A 148 -11.46 -9.78 -5.57
CA LYS A 148 -12.18 -9.99 -4.29
C LYS A 148 -11.46 -10.96 -3.34
N SER A 149 -10.55 -11.77 -3.86
CA SER A 149 -9.80 -12.79 -3.12
C SER A 149 -8.35 -12.36 -2.85
N TYR A 150 -8.08 -11.05 -2.81
CA TYR A 150 -6.77 -10.46 -2.49
C TYR A 150 -5.61 -10.80 -3.43
N PHE A 151 -5.91 -11.36 -4.61
CA PHE A 151 -4.97 -11.30 -5.74
C PHE A 151 -4.90 -9.89 -6.29
N ILE A 152 -3.70 -9.55 -6.77
CA ILE A 152 -3.37 -8.23 -7.30
C ILE A 152 -2.66 -8.42 -8.63
N LEU A 153 -3.06 -7.65 -9.64
CA LEU A 153 -2.31 -7.50 -10.87
C LEU A 153 -1.63 -6.13 -10.88
N SER A 154 -0.36 -6.10 -11.30
CA SER A 154 0.35 -4.86 -11.60
C SER A 154 0.82 -4.87 -13.05
N SER A 155 0.61 -3.76 -13.77
CA SER A 155 1.11 -3.55 -15.13
C SER A 155 2.29 -2.57 -15.11
N SER A 156 3.26 -2.76 -15.99
CA SER A 156 4.49 -1.95 -16.00
C SER A 156 4.94 -1.57 -17.42
N MET A 157 5.72 -0.50 -17.52
CA MET A 157 6.47 -0.15 -18.74
C MET A 157 7.50 -1.20 -19.16
N ASP A 158 7.82 -2.17 -18.30
CA ASP A 158 8.67 -3.31 -18.65
C ASP A 158 7.99 -4.33 -19.58
N LYS A 159 6.77 -4.01 -20.02
CA LYS A 159 5.93 -4.79 -20.95
C LYS A 159 5.37 -6.07 -20.34
N THR A 160 5.38 -6.18 -19.01
CA THR A 160 4.84 -7.35 -18.31
C THR A 160 3.67 -6.98 -17.40
N VAL A 161 2.86 -7.99 -17.10
CA VAL A 161 1.88 -7.94 -16.01
C VAL A 161 2.25 -9.00 -14.97
N ARG A 162 2.29 -8.64 -13.69
CA ARG A 162 2.59 -9.58 -12.61
C ARG A 162 1.40 -9.83 -11.70
N LEU A 163 1.26 -11.08 -11.25
CA LEU A 163 0.23 -11.55 -10.33
C LEU A 163 0.82 -11.77 -8.93
N TRP A 164 0.17 -11.19 -7.93
CA TRP A 164 0.57 -11.25 -6.53
C TRP A 164 -0.61 -11.69 -5.65
N HIS A 165 -0.31 -12.11 -4.43
CA HIS A 165 -1.31 -12.37 -3.39
C HIS A 165 -0.76 -11.92 -2.03
N ILE A 166 -1.56 -11.21 -1.23
CA ILE A 166 -1.13 -10.56 0.04
C ILE A 166 -0.52 -11.51 1.09
N SER A 167 -0.88 -12.79 1.03
CA SER A 167 -0.34 -13.80 1.95
C SER A 167 1.07 -14.28 1.56
N ARG A 168 1.46 -14.11 0.30
CA ARG A 168 2.73 -14.59 -0.26
C ARG A 168 3.64 -13.41 -0.55
N LYS A 169 4.95 -13.66 -0.53
CA LYS A 169 5.97 -12.63 -0.86
C LYS A 169 6.42 -12.75 -2.32
N GLU A 170 6.42 -13.96 -2.90
CA GLU A 170 6.80 -14.14 -4.29
C GLU A 170 5.76 -13.65 -5.30
N CYS A 171 6.25 -13.34 -6.49
CA CYS A 171 5.44 -13.21 -7.70
C CYS A 171 4.88 -14.60 -8.06
N LEU A 172 3.57 -14.68 -8.31
CA LEU A 172 2.94 -15.96 -8.67
C LEU A 172 3.07 -16.24 -10.17
N CYS A 173 2.92 -15.20 -10.99
CA CYS A 173 3.00 -15.30 -12.44
C CYS A 173 3.37 -13.95 -13.06
N CYS A 174 4.06 -14.00 -14.18
CA CYS A 174 4.36 -12.88 -15.06
C CYS A 174 3.83 -13.23 -16.45
N PHE A 175 3.08 -12.30 -17.04
CA PHE A 175 2.46 -12.40 -18.35
C PHE A 175 3.17 -11.46 -19.33
#